data_AF-A0A2S8PMH6-F1
#
_entry.id   AF-A0A2S8PMH6-F1
#
_cell.length_a   1.000
_cell.length_b   1.000
_cell.length_c   1.000
_cell.angle_alpha   90.00
_cell.angle_beta   90.00
_cell.angle_gamma   90.00
#
_symmetry.space_group_name_H-M   'P 1'
#
loop_
_entity.id
_entity.type
_entity.pdbx_description
1 polymer ?
#
loop_
_entity_poly.entity_id
_entity_poly.type
_entity_poly.pdbx_seq_one_letter_code
_entity_poly.pdbx_strand_id
1 'polypeptide(L)'
;MDKGKISAQQFALIMYLYIIGTAALVQPHTLVSIAGQDAWFSVIIVGIIQLGLITLYLKLGFRYPQQTIIQYGRLLTGKWFGSAIAVVYMFYFLILTAYVLRNIGNFIGSVVLPQTPLVVNMAVILIPAIYGCFLGIEVIGRTGEILFPWAMSGEILFPWAMSVLLLQRCS
;
A
#
# COMPACT_ATOMS: atom_id res chain seq x y z
N MET A 1 11.69 24.36 -1.60
CA MET A 1 10.99 23.10 -1.24
C MET A 1 11.44 22.77 0.17
N ASP A 2 10.63 23.09 1.16
CA ASP A 2 10.90 22.67 2.54
C ASP A 2 11.04 21.15 2.57
N LYS A 3 12.03 20.67 3.34
CA LYS A 3 12.20 19.24 3.60
C LYS A 3 10.99 18.81 4.41
N GLY A 4 9.89 18.43 3.77
CA GLY A 4 8.65 18.06 4.43
C GLY A 4 8.93 17.00 5.49
N LYS A 5 8.74 17.33 6.75
CA LYS A 5 9.03 16.43 7.88
C LYS A 5 7.70 15.88 8.36
N ILE A 6 7.53 14.58 8.21
CA ILE A 6 6.40 13.86 8.81
C ILE A 6 6.81 13.33 10.19
N SER A 7 5.85 13.30 11.12
CA SER A 7 6.07 12.66 12.41
C SER A 7 6.20 11.13 12.24
N ALA A 8 6.80 10.45 13.22
CA ALA A 8 6.84 8.99 13.22
C ALA A 8 5.43 8.35 13.19
N GLN A 9 4.46 9.02 13.81
CA GLN A 9 3.05 8.60 13.79
C GLN A 9 2.46 8.75 12.38
N GLN A 10 2.67 9.88 11.72
CA GLN A 10 2.21 10.11 10.34
C GLN A 10 2.82 9.10 9.36
N PHE A 11 4.11 8.80 9.53
CA PHE A 11 4.76 7.76 8.74
C PHE A 11 4.13 6.39 8.96
N ALA A 12 3.91 5.99 10.22
CA ALA A 12 3.26 4.73 10.54
C ALA A 12 1.83 4.65 9.99
N LEU A 13 1.07 5.75 10.07
CA LEU A 13 -0.29 5.85 9.52
C LEU A 13 -0.31 5.72 8.00
N ILE A 14 0.56 6.42 7.27
CA ILE A 14 0.64 6.29 5.81
C ILE A 14 1.00 4.86 5.42
N MET A 15 1.97 4.24 6.11
CA MET A 15 2.34 2.85 5.84
C MET A 15 1.17 1.90 6.10
N TYR A 16 0.45 2.07 7.21
CA TYR A 16 -0.71 1.26 7.55
C TYR A 16 -1.80 1.37 6.47
N LEU A 17 -2.16 2.59 6.07
CA LEU A 17 -3.17 2.84 5.03
C LEU A 17 -2.77 2.25 3.68
N TYR A 18 -1.48 2.31 3.32
CA TYR A 18 -0.96 1.71 2.09
C TYR A 18 -1.05 0.18 2.11
N ILE A 19 -0.62 -0.46 3.21
CA ILE A 19 -0.62 -1.91 3.34
C ILE A 19 -2.06 -2.44 3.31
N ILE A 20 -2.95 -1.86 4.10
CA ILE A 20 -4.34 -2.32 4.19
C ILE A 20 -5.11 -2.03 2.90
N GLY A 21 -4.95 -0.84 2.32
CA GLY A 21 -5.66 -0.49 1.09
C GLY A 21 -5.34 -1.43 -0.08
N THR A 22 -4.12 -1.95 -0.15
CA THR A 22 -3.72 -2.91 -1.19
C THR A 22 -4.01 -4.36 -0.83
N ALA A 23 -3.88 -4.74 0.44
CA ALA A 23 -4.09 -6.11 0.89
C ALA A 23 -5.58 -6.48 1.00
N ALA A 24 -6.43 -5.57 1.47
CA ALA A 24 -7.84 -5.85 1.76
C ALA A 24 -8.68 -6.10 0.49
N LEU A 25 -8.40 -5.39 -0.60
CA LEU A 25 -9.28 -5.36 -1.77
C LEU A 25 -9.21 -6.60 -2.67
N VAL A 26 -8.07 -7.30 -2.75
CA VAL A 26 -7.84 -8.30 -3.82
C VAL A 26 -7.27 -9.61 -3.29
N GLN A 27 -6.42 -9.56 -2.26
CA GLN A 27 -5.60 -10.72 -1.88
C GLN A 27 -6.30 -11.83 -1.09
N PRO A 28 -7.30 -11.58 -0.21
CA PRO A 28 -7.82 -12.64 0.66
C PRO A 28 -8.50 -13.76 -0.13
N HIS A 29 -9.30 -13.41 -1.14
CA HIS A 29 -10.00 -14.38 -1.96
C HIS A 29 -9.01 -15.29 -2.72
N THR A 30 -7.99 -14.72 -3.35
CA THR A 30 -6.98 -15.50 -4.08
C THR A 30 -6.20 -16.41 -3.13
N LEU A 31 -5.81 -15.90 -1.97
CA LEU A 31 -5.06 -16.68 -0.99
C LEU A 31 -5.86 -17.89 -0.50
N VAL A 32 -7.13 -17.69 -0.12
CA VAL A 32 -8.01 -18.77 0.33
C VAL A 32 -8.34 -19.74 -0.80
N SER A 33 -8.49 -19.27 -2.04
CA SER A 33 -8.76 -20.15 -3.19
C SER A 33 -7.63 -21.12 -3.51
N ILE A 34 -6.38 -20.77 -3.15
CA ILE A 34 -5.19 -21.58 -3.42
C ILE A 34 -4.81 -22.42 -2.19
N ALA A 35 -4.73 -21.79 -1.02
CA ALA A 35 -4.24 -22.42 0.20
C ALA A 35 -5.36 -23.00 1.09
N GLY A 36 -6.63 -22.72 0.78
CA GLY A 36 -7.77 -23.18 1.55
C GLY A 36 -7.64 -22.80 3.03
N GLN A 37 -7.72 -23.81 3.89
CA GLN A 37 -7.61 -23.65 5.34
C GLN A 37 -6.19 -23.30 5.82
N ASP A 38 -5.15 -23.51 5.01
CA ASP A 38 -3.75 -23.21 5.37
C ASP A 38 -3.32 -21.78 5.01
N ALA A 39 -4.27 -20.96 4.53
CA ALA A 39 -4.05 -19.56 4.18
C ALA A 39 -3.45 -18.73 5.34
N TRP A 40 -3.93 -18.93 6.57
CA TRP A 40 -3.45 -18.19 7.74
C TRP A 40 -1.97 -18.49 8.05
N PHE A 41 -1.54 -19.74 7.88
CA PHE A 41 -0.15 -20.14 8.11
C PHE A 41 0.78 -19.51 7.07
N SER A 42 0.33 -19.42 5.82
CA SER A 42 1.06 -18.73 4.75
C SER A 42 1.30 -17.25 5.07
N VAL A 43 0.30 -16.56 5.66
CA VAL A 43 0.44 -15.16 6.09
C VAL A 43 1.48 -15.01 7.20
N ILE A 44 1.51 -15.94 8.16
CA ILE A 44 2.49 -15.92 9.26
C ILE A 44 3.91 -16.07 8.71
N ILE A 45 4.13 -17.04 7.81
CA ILE A 45 5.46 -17.26 7.19
C ILE A 45 5.93 -16.01 6.47
N VAL A 46 5.07 -15.42 5.63
CA VAL A 46 5.40 -14.19 4.90
C VAL A 46 5.69 -13.04 5.88
N GLY A 47 4.92 -12.93 6.96
CA GLY A 47 5.15 -11.95 8.02
C GLY A 47 6.54 -12.05 8.66
N ILE A 48 6.99 -13.27 8.99
CA ILE A 48 8.32 -13.51 9.56
C ILE A 48 9.43 -13.11 8.57
N ILE A 49 9.29 -13.49 7.30
CA ILE A 49 10.25 -13.11 6.25
C ILE A 49 10.31 -11.59 6.10
N GLN A 50 9.15 -10.92 6.13
CA GLN A 50 9.05 -9.47 6.01
C GLN A 50 9.68 -8.74 7.20
N LEU A 51 9.60 -9.30 8.41
CA LEU A 51 10.32 -8.78 9.58
C LEU A 51 11.84 -8.85 9.38
N GLY A 52 12.36 -9.92 8.78
CA GLY A 52 13.77 -9.97 8.39
C GLY A 52 14.15 -8.83 7.43
N LEU A 53 13.36 -8.64 6.38
CA LEU A 53 13.59 -7.59 5.38
C LEU A 53 13.48 -6.18 5.96
N ILE A 54 12.50 -5.90 6.84
CA ILE A 54 12.38 -4.56 7.43
C ILE A 54 13.58 -4.21 8.31
N THR A 55 14.12 -5.18 9.05
CA THR A 55 15.35 -4.92 9.84
C THR A 55 16.55 -4.58 8.95
N LEU A 56 16.66 -5.22 7.78
CA LEU A 56 17.70 -4.89 6.79
C LEU A 56 17.52 -3.46 6.27
N TYR A 57 16.31 -3.08 5.86
CA TYR A 57 16.01 -1.73 5.37
C TYR A 57 16.29 -0.66 6.44
N LEU A 58 15.91 -0.91 7.69
CA LEU A 58 16.17 0.00 8.80
C LEU A 58 17.67 0.16 9.05
N LYS A 59 18.42 -0.94 9.11
CA LYS A 59 19.89 -0.89 9.29
C LYS A 59 20.58 -0.11 8.18
N LEU A 60 20.18 -0.32 6.93
CA LEU A 60 20.71 0.43 5.79
C LEU A 60 20.35 1.92 5.87
N GLY A 61 19.11 2.24 6.22
CA GLY A 61 18.65 3.62 6.40
C GLY A 61 19.41 4.38 7.48
N PHE A 62 19.71 3.73 8.62
CA PHE A 62 20.53 4.32 9.68
C PHE A 62 22.02 4.42 9.32
N ARG A 63 22.54 3.50 8.51
CA ARG A 63 23.93 3.50 8.05
C ARG A 63 24.22 4.60 7.02
N TYR A 64 23.26 4.89 6.14
CA TYR A 64 23.39 5.88 5.08
C TYR A 64 22.38 7.03 5.26
N PRO A 65 22.50 7.81 6.34
CA PRO A 65 21.56 8.90 6.61
C PRO A 65 21.64 9.95 5.50
N GLN A 66 20.47 10.43 5.06
CA GLN A 66 20.29 11.40 3.96
C GLN A 66 20.61 10.90 2.55
N GLN A 67 20.92 9.62 2.37
CA GLN A 67 21.02 9.04 1.03
C GLN A 67 19.72 8.31 0.65
N THR A 68 19.32 8.44 -0.61
CA THR A 68 18.21 7.64 -1.15
C THR A 68 18.66 6.21 -1.42
N ILE A 69 17.69 5.30 -1.53
CA ILE A 69 17.92 3.89 -1.88
C ILE A 69 18.76 3.74 -3.16
N ILE A 70 18.52 4.63 -4.12
CA ILE A 70 19.28 4.68 -5.37
C ILE A 70 20.73 5.16 -5.13
N GLN A 71 20.92 6.18 -4.29
CA GLN A 71 22.24 6.75 -4.00
C GLN A 71 23.15 5.78 -3.27
N TYR A 72 22.70 5.22 -2.14
CA TYR A 72 23.52 4.25 -1.40
C TYR A 72 23.63 2.93 -2.16
N GLY A 73 22.62 2.55 -2.96
CA GLY A 73 22.69 1.39 -3.85
C GLY A 73 23.83 1.52 -4.87
N ARG A 74 24.00 2.71 -5.46
CA ARG A 74 25.11 3.01 -6.37
C ARG A 74 26.46 3.05 -5.66
N LEU A 75 26.51 3.53 -4.42
CA LEU A 75 27.72 3.50 -3.60
C LEU A 75 28.17 2.07 -3.31
N LEU A 76 27.23 1.17 -2.98
CA LEU A 76 27.51 -0.21 -2.58
C LEU A 76 27.87 -1.13 -3.76
N THR A 77 27.24 -0.93 -4.92
CA THR A 77 27.36 -1.85 -6.08
C THR A 77 28.18 -1.27 -7.23
N GLY A 78 28.62 -0.02 -7.12
CA GLY A 78 29.37 0.68 -8.15
C GLY A 78 28.49 1.37 -9.21
N LYS A 79 29.13 2.15 -10.09
CA LYS A 79 28.43 3.04 -11.03
C LYS A 79 27.53 2.27 -12.01
N TRP A 80 28.01 1.17 -12.59
CA TRP A 80 27.30 0.41 -13.62
C TRP A 80 26.13 -0.39 -13.06
N PHE A 81 26.40 -1.31 -12.13
CA PHE A 81 25.37 -2.11 -11.48
C PHE A 81 24.36 -1.26 -10.70
N GLY A 82 24.83 -0.24 -9.97
CA GLY A 82 23.95 0.66 -9.25
C GLY A 82 23.01 1.46 -10.15
N SER A 83 23.46 1.86 -11.35
CA SER A 83 22.58 2.53 -12.32
C SER A 83 21.55 1.56 -12.90
N ALA A 84 21.92 0.31 -13.17
CA ALA A 84 20.96 -0.71 -13.62
C ALA A 84 19.89 -0.99 -12.56
N ILE A 85 20.30 -1.15 -11.29
CA ILE A 85 19.37 -1.32 -10.15
C ILE A 85 18.44 -0.11 -10.03
N ALA A 86 18.96 1.11 -10.16
CA ALA A 86 18.15 2.33 -10.11
C ALA A 86 17.05 2.35 -11.18
N VAL A 87 17.38 1.94 -12.41
CA VAL A 87 16.43 1.86 -13.52
C VAL A 87 15.37 0.81 -13.23
N VAL A 88 15.77 -0.40 -12.84
CA VAL A 88 14.83 -1.48 -12.47
C VAL A 88 13.92 -1.04 -11.33
N TYR A 89 14.47 -0.37 -10.32
CA TYR A 89 13.71 0.16 -9.19
C TYR A 89 12.67 1.19 -9.64
N MET A 90 13.03 2.11 -10.54
CA MET A 90 12.08 3.09 -11.07
C MET A 90 10.96 2.44 -11.90
N PHE A 91 11.30 1.48 -12.76
CA PHE A 91 10.30 0.71 -13.53
C PHE A 91 9.39 -0.11 -12.62
N TYR A 92 9.92 -0.69 -11.55
CA TYR A 92 9.15 -1.42 -10.56
C TYR A 92 8.05 -0.53 -9.95
N PHE A 93 8.38 0.69 -9.49
CA PHE A 93 7.37 1.60 -8.97
C PHE A 93 6.34 2.01 -10.02
N LEU A 94 6.76 2.26 -11.26
CA LEU A 94 5.84 2.63 -12.33
C LEU A 94 4.82 1.52 -12.61
N ILE A 95 5.28 0.27 -12.71
CA ILE A 95 4.42 -0.90 -12.91
C ILE A 95 3.52 -1.11 -11.70
N LEU A 96 4.06 -0.98 -10.48
CA LEU A 96 3.30 -1.13 -9.24
C LEU A 96 2.18 -0.09 -9.14
N THR A 97 2.45 1.17 -9.46
CA THR A 97 1.43 2.23 -9.46
C THR A 97 0.35 1.96 -10.50
N ALA A 98 0.71 1.54 -11.72
CA ALA A 98 -0.26 1.19 -12.75
C ALA A 98 -1.14 -0.01 -12.34
N TYR A 99 -0.53 -1.01 -11.69
CA TYR A 99 -1.22 -2.19 -11.17
C TYR A 99 -2.21 -1.80 -10.07
N VAL A 100 -1.79 -1.03 -9.07
CA VAL A 100 -2.65 -0.56 -7.98
C VAL A 100 -3.79 0.31 -8.52
N LEU A 101 -3.51 1.23 -9.44
CA LEU A 101 -4.52 2.08 -10.06
C LEU A 101 -5.59 1.25 -10.79
N ARG A 102 -5.17 0.21 -11.52
CA ARG A 102 -6.09 -0.69 -12.22
C ARG A 102 -6.95 -1.51 -11.27
N ASN A 103 -6.36 -2.02 -10.19
CA ASN A 103 -7.11 -2.77 -9.19
C ASN A 103 -8.18 -1.90 -8.52
N ILE A 104 -7.84 -0.67 -8.11
CA ILE A 104 -8.81 0.26 -7.52
C ILE A 104 -9.88 0.66 -8.55
N GLY A 105 -9.50 0.95 -9.79
CA GLY A 105 -10.44 1.28 -10.86
C GLY A 105 -11.44 0.15 -11.14
N ASN A 106 -10.99 -1.10 -11.13
CA ASN A 106 -11.86 -2.28 -11.26
C ASN A 106 -12.80 -2.40 -10.06
N PHE A 107 -12.31 -2.22 -8.84
CA PHE A 107 -13.13 -2.29 -7.63
C PHE A 107 -14.24 -1.23 -7.63
N ILE A 108 -13.91 0.02 -7.99
CA ILE A 108 -14.89 1.10 -8.15
C ILE A 108 -15.90 0.72 -9.23
N GLY A 109 -15.43 0.22 -10.38
CA GLY A 109 -16.28 -0.23 -11.48
C GLY A 109 -17.10 -1.49 -11.21
N SER A 110 -16.86 -2.22 -10.12
CA SER A 110 -17.68 -3.38 -9.76
C SER A 110 -18.66 -3.08 -8.63
N VAL A 111 -18.28 -2.20 -7.68
CA VAL A 111 -19.05 -1.96 -6.45
C VAL A 111 -19.75 -0.60 -6.43
N VAL A 112 -19.11 0.45 -6.95
CA VAL A 112 -19.55 1.84 -6.73
C VAL A 112 -20.17 2.45 -7.99
N LEU A 113 -19.50 2.33 -9.13
CA LEU A 113 -19.87 2.94 -10.41
C LEU A 113 -19.90 1.89 -11.54
N PRO A 114 -20.80 0.89 -11.47
CA PRO A 114 -20.78 -0.24 -12.39
C PRO A 114 -21.07 0.09 -13.85
N GLN A 115 -21.72 1.22 -14.10
CA GLN A 115 -22.06 1.68 -15.45
C GLN A 115 -20.97 2.58 -16.06
N THR A 116 -19.94 2.94 -15.30
CA THR A 116 -18.90 3.88 -15.73
C THR A 116 -17.72 3.15 -16.36
N PRO A 117 -17.17 3.62 -17.50
CA PRO A 117 -15.99 3.01 -18.12
C PRO A 117 -14.78 3.02 -17.18
N LEU A 118 -13.97 1.96 -17.25
CA LEU A 118 -12.80 1.77 -16.38
C LEU A 118 -11.82 2.96 -16.38
N VAL A 119 -11.60 3.58 -17.53
CA VAL A 119 -10.69 4.73 -17.68
C VAL A 119 -11.14 5.91 -16.82
N VAL A 120 -12.44 6.15 -16.73
CA VAL A 120 -13.00 7.25 -15.91
C VAL A 120 -12.82 6.93 -14.43
N ASN A 121 -13.08 5.68 -14.01
CA ASN A 121 -12.87 5.25 -12.62
C ASN A 121 -11.41 5.39 -12.19
N MET A 122 -10.46 5.05 -13.07
CA MET A 122 -9.03 5.27 -12.83
C MET A 122 -8.70 6.76 -12.73
N ALA A 123 -9.23 7.60 -13.62
CA ALA A 123 -8.96 9.03 -13.62
C ALA A 123 -9.43 9.72 -12.33
N VAL A 124 -10.60 9.34 -11.81
CA VAL A 124 -11.18 9.88 -10.57
C VAL A 124 -10.25 9.66 -9.36
N ILE A 125 -9.49 8.56 -9.34
CA ILE A 125 -8.52 8.27 -8.26
C ILE A 125 -7.14 8.85 -8.56
N LEU A 126 -6.71 8.84 -9.81
CA LEU A 126 -5.39 9.31 -10.20
C LEU A 126 -5.25 10.83 -10.03
N ILE A 127 -6.27 11.62 -10.34
CA ILE A 127 -6.21 13.08 -10.28
C ILE A 127 -5.94 13.58 -8.83
N PRO A 128 -6.70 13.16 -7.80
CA PRO A 128 -6.40 13.52 -6.41
C PRO A 128 -5.02 13.02 -5.95
N ALA A 129 -4.59 11.84 -6.39
CA ALA A 129 -3.27 11.30 -6.03
C ALA A 129 -2.13 12.17 -6.58
N ILE A 130 -2.21 12.57 -7.85
CA ILE A 130 -1.24 13.50 -8.48
C ILE A 130 -1.25 14.83 -7.74
N TYR A 131 -2.42 15.38 -7.44
CA TYR A 131 -2.55 16.63 -6.70
C TYR A 131 -1.91 16.55 -5.31
N GLY A 132 -2.13 15.45 -4.58
CA GLY A 132 -1.48 15.19 -3.30
C GLY A 132 0.06 15.13 -3.41
N CYS A 133 0.59 14.52 -4.46
CA CYS A 133 2.03 14.51 -4.72
C CYS A 133 2.60 15.93 -4.93
N PHE A 134 1.87 16.82 -5.61
CA PHE A 134 2.28 18.21 -5.80
C PHE A 134 2.28 19.01 -4.48
N LEU A 135 1.33 18.74 -3.59
CA LEU A 135 1.25 19.39 -2.27
C LEU A 135 2.29 18.87 -1.26
N GLY A 136 2.88 17.70 -1.53
CA GLY A 136 3.97 17.13 -0.76
C GLY A 136 3.56 16.18 0.36
N ILE A 137 4.57 15.55 0.97
CA ILE A 137 4.40 14.43 1.92
C ILE A 137 3.65 14.81 3.20
N GLU A 138 3.73 16.06 3.65
CA GLU A 138 3.03 16.52 4.85
C GLU A 138 1.52 16.53 4.67
N VAL A 139 1.04 16.94 3.49
CA VAL A 139 -0.39 16.91 3.16
C VAL A 139 -0.89 15.48 3.05
N ILE A 140 -0.09 14.57 2.49
CA ILE A 140 -0.40 13.13 2.46
C ILE A 140 -0.52 12.59 3.90
N GLY A 141 0.39 12.96 4.80
CA GLY A 141 0.34 12.56 6.21
C GLY A 141 -0.91 13.06 6.94
N ARG A 142 -1.24 14.35 6.80
CA ARG A 142 -2.45 14.93 7.41
C ARG A 142 -3.73 14.32 6.83
N THR A 143 -3.76 14.05 5.54
CA THR A 143 -4.89 13.37 4.90
C THR A 143 -5.02 11.95 5.44
N GLY A 144 -3.91 11.25 5.67
CA GLY A 144 -3.90 9.94 6.30
C GLY A 144 -4.49 9.94 7.71
N GLU A 145 -4.16 10.93 8.54
CA GLU A 145 -4.75 11.08 9.88
C GLU A 145 -6.28 11.25 9.83
N ILE A 146 -6.79 12.00 8.86
CA ILE A 146 -8.23 12.20 8.66
C ILE A 146 -8.90 10.91 8.15
N LEU A 147 -8.26 10.18 7.24
CA LEU A 147 -8.81 8.97 6.63
C LEU A 147 -8.73 7.74 7.55
N PHE A 148 -7.78 7.71 8.47
CA PHE A 148 -7.50 6.54 9.31
C PHE A 148 -8.70 6.07 10.14
N PRO A 149 -9.47 6.92 10.85
CA PRO A 149 -10.67 6.49 11.56
C PRO A 149 -11.71 5.84 10.64
N TRP A 150 -11.89 6.38 9.43
CA TRP A 150 -12.82 5.84 8.45
C TRP A 150 -12.36 4.47 7.95
N ALA A 151 -11.08 4.34 7.60
CA ALA A 151 -10.50 3.07 7.18
C ALA A 151 -10.64 1.99 8.27
N MET A 152 -10.29 2.30 9.52
CA MET A 152 -10.47 1.37 10.64
C MET A 152 -11.94 1.02 10.88
N SER A 153 -12.84 1.99 10.80
CA SER A 153 -14.27 1.75 11.02
C SER A 153 -14.83 0.79 9.98
N GLY A 154 -14.45 0.93 8.71
CA GLY A 154 -14.90 0.05 7.64
C GLY A 154 -14.48 -1.41 7.88
N GLU A 155 -13.20 -1.62 8.23
CA GLU A 155 -12.64 -2.95 8.45
C GLU A 155 -13.19 -3.65 9.70
N ILE A 156 -13.59 -2.90 10.73
CA ILE A 156 -14.14 -3.49 11.97
C ILE A 156 -15.65 -3.69 11.85
N LEU A 157 -16.37 -2.69 11.34
CA LEU A 157 -17.83 -2.72 11.27
C LEU A 157 -18.33 -3.71 10.23
N PHE A 158 -17.65 -3.87 9.10
CA PHE A 158 -18.11 -4.73 8.01
C PHE A 158 -18.13 -6.22 8.40
N PRO A 159 -17.03 -6.84 8.90
CA PRO A 159 -17.05 -8.22 9.37
C PRO A 159 -17.98 -8.41 10.58
N TRP A 160 -18.04 -7.43 11.49
CA TRP A 160 -18.93 -7.49 12.64
C TRP A 160 -20.41 -7.53 12.22
N ALA A 161 -20.84 -6.60 11.35
CA ALA A 161 -22.21 -6.58 10.83
C ALA A 161 -22.54 -7.86 10.05
N MET A 162 -21.61 -8.36 9.23
CA MET A 162 -21.79 -9.61 8.50
C MET A 162 -21.94 -10.81 9.45
N SER A 163 -21.12 -10.88 10.52
CA SER A 163 -21.22 -11.96 11.51
C SER A 163 -22.57 -11.96 12.24
N VAL A 164 -23.11 -10.79 12.61
CA VAL A 164 -24.43 -10.65 13.24
C VAL A 164 -25.55 -11.09 12.28
N LEU A 165 -25.50 -10.67 11.01
CA LEU A 165 -26.48 -11.06 10.00
C LEU A 165 -26.47 -12.58 9.73
N LEU A 166 -25.30 -13.20 9.72
CA LEU A 166 -25.17 -14.65 9.57
C LEU A 166 -25.75 -15.40 10.77
N LEU A 167 -25.52 -14.91 12.00
CA LEU A 167 -26.11 -15.50 13.21
C LEU A 167 -27.64 -15.40 13.21
N GLN A 168 -28.20 -14.30 12.71
CA GLN A 168 -29.65 -14.11 12.57
C GLN A 168 -30.28 -14.99 11.48
N ARG A 169 -29.53 -15.41 10.46
CA ARG A 169 -30.02 -16.38 9.45
C ARG A 169 -29.99 -17.83 9.93
N CYS A 170 -29.22 -18.13 10.98
CA CYS A 170 -29.11 -19.48 11.54
C CYS A 170 -30.09 -19.78 12.69
N SER A 171 -30.82 -18.77 13.17
CA SER A 171 -31.90 -18.89 14.17
C SER A 171 -33.27 -18.90 13.53
#